data_AF-A0A5E4N1L0-F1
#
_entry.id   AF-A0A5E4N1L0-F1
#
_cell.length_a   1.000
_cell.length_b   1.000
_cell.length_c   1.000
_cell.angle_alpha   90.00
_cell.angle_beta   90.00
_cell.angle_gamma   90.00
#
_symmetry.space_group_name_H-M   'P 1'
#
loop_
_entity.id
_entity.type
_entity.pdbx_description
1 polymer ?
#
loop_
_entity_poly.entity_id
_entity_poly.type
_entity_poly.pdbx_seq_one_letter_code
_entity_poly.pdbx_strand_id
1 'polypeptide(L)'
;MGRSIVWKYFIKNNNGTATCQLCQKTLKTSGNTSNLSGHLTCKHSSFMVSKANSTATPRQELETSDVDDPSLTLSLLSTASTSNMSFTASTSHSSNIPSTNVVPSSNIDTAFKRQKINESFSQIVSYQYGGFKSAKLINAILYMIAKDNQPLSIDISRFLEGKYKSFKDLFKNELNKLASGLLGVIYLQERHTSLYIADTLNKVCKQWDISLENITAIVTDGAANLTKAVDLLFGNPNNKRHIPCFAYTLHLVAQNAISSVTDLSLLINNVKSIITWFKHSEVASDELRKVSNSKLIQEVPTIWNCTFYMLERFIALCPFINDIVNRNISAPTMVCAKDIEEMTEIIAVLRPLEAATKELCSEQYVSSSMVIPIVHILQTKIDEATSTQILSTQLKNALKLECSKRLGQIENVSFFAISTILDPRFKKMYFKNSGPLSKMLTKISEEIKSYQITSESSSDSSQNKEYSLWNNDEKIIQQSSHSRERATRKEIGYPSELNLYLKSAVGRLTDNQLFLWNDMSTVYPILSKVALKYLSTVATSVPSERLFSKAGLIMSQQRSRLTIKKLNMQLFLQSVDESFWEL
;
A
#
# COMPACT_ATOMS: atom_id res chain seq x y z
N MET A 1 7.99 42.57 -15.56
CA MET A 1 8.48 42.66 -14.16
C MET A 1 7.59 43.62 -13.37
N GLY A 2 6.62 43.10 -12.62
CA GLY A 2 5.75 43.93 -11.76
C GLY A 2 6.40 44.17 -10.41
N ARG A 3 6.47 45.43 -9.94
CA ARG A 3 6.92 45.75 -8.57
C ARG A 3 5.85 45.28 -7.58
N SER A 4 6.26 44.54 -6.55
CA SER A 4 5.37 44.02 -5.50
C SER A 4 4.53 45.13 -4.85
N ILE A 5 3.23 44.86 -4.65
CA ILE A 5 2.22 45.83 -4.16
C ILE A 5 2.56 46.42 -2.79
N VAL A 6 3.38 45.69 -2.02
CA VAL A 6 3.89 46.04 -0.69
C VAL A 6 4.61 47.40 -0.70
N TRP A 7 5.27 47.76 -1.80
CA TRP A 7 6.00 49.03 -1.92
C TRP A 7 5.11 50.27 -1.94
N LYS A 8 3.79 50.14 -2.10
CA LYS A 8 2.86 51.29 -2.00
C LYS A 8 2.78 51.87 -0.58
N TYR A 9 3.17 51.11 0.43
CA TYR A 9 3.07 51.49 1.85
C TYR A 9 4.43 51.74 2.51
N PHE A 10 5.51 51.72 1.73
CA PHE A 10 6.88 51.80 2.22
C PHE A 10 7.75 52.71 1.37
N ILE A 11 8.52 53.59 2.01
CA ILE A 11 9.56 54.40 1.37
C ILE A 11 10.89 53.66 1.49
N LYS A 12 11.56 53.41 0.36
CA LYS A 12 12.87 52.75 0.34
C LYS A 12 13.96 53.77 0.70
N ASN A 13 14.81 53.42 1.66
CA ASN A 13 15.99 54.19 2.03
C ASN A 13 17.24 53.61 1.34
N ASN A 14 18.26 54.44 1.11
CA ASN A 14 19.46 54.06 0.35
C ASN A 14 20.32 52.96 1.00
N ASN A 15 20.06 52.60 2.27
CA ASN A 15 20.88 51.67 3.05
C ASN A 15 20.28 50.25 3.14
N GLY A 16 19.43 49.84 2.18
CA GLY A 16 18.80 48.52 2.19
C GLY A 16 17.71 48.34 3.26
N THR A 17 17.10 49.44 3.69
CA THR A 17 15.97 49.48 4.61
C THR A 17 14.78 50.21 3.98
N ALA A 18 13.58 49.96 4.47
CA ALA A 18 12.38 50.69 4.08
C ALA A 18 11.56 51.13 5.30
N THR A 19 11.03 52.35 5.25
CA THR A 19 10.22 52.92 6.34
C THR A 19 8.74 52.80 6.00
N CYS A 20 7.96 52.22 6.91
CA CYS A 20 6.50 52.09 6.76
C CYS A 20 5.85 53.46 6.87
N GLN A 21 5.02 53.82 5.89
CA GLN A 21 4.33 55.12 5.91
C GLN A 21 3.17 55.19 6.92
N LEU A 22 2.68 54.04 7.41
CA LEU A 22 1.54 53.97 8.33
C LEU A 22 1.94 54.08 9.81
N CYS A 23 3.13 53.59 10.19
CA CYS A 23 3.61 53.64 11.57
C CYS A 23 5.04 54.18 11.72
N GLN A 24 5.65 54.66 10.63
CA GLN A 24 7.02 55.21 10.59
C GLN A 24 8.13 54.25 11.04
N LYS A 25 7.85 52.94 11.13
CA LYS A 25 8.85 51.94 11.52
C LYS A 25 9.76 51.57 10.34
N THR A 26 11.07 51.63 10.54
CA THR A 26 12.08 51.24 9.54
C THR A 26 12.43 49.74 9.65
N LEU A 27 12.41 49.04 8.52
CA LEU A 27 12.64 47.60 8.39
C LEU A 27 13.73 47.29 7.37
N LYS A 28 14.52 46.22 7.59
CA LYS A 28 15.53 45.77 6.62
C LYS A 28 14.89 45.01 5.45
N THR A 29 15.26 45.39 4.23
CA THR A 29 14.84 44.73 2.98
C THR A 29 15.97 43.81 2.53
N SER A 30 16.00 42.57 3.02
CA SER A 30 17.04 41.58 2.69
C SER A 30 16.84 41.01 1.27
N GLY A 31 16.80 41.87 0.25
CA GLY A 31 16.63 41.50 -1.16
C GLY A 31 15.21 41.08 -1.58
N ASN A 32 14.26 40.91 -0.64
CA ASN A 32 12.86 40.59 -0.91
C ASN A 32 11.89 41.45 -0.07
N THR A 33 10.58 41.26 -0.26
CA THR A 33 9.51 42.01 0.42
C THR A 33 8.84 41.27 1.58
N SER A 34 9.33 40.07 1.95
CA SER A 34 8.67 39.21 2.96
C SER A 34 8.58 39.89 4.33
N ASN A 35 9.63 40.59 4.75
CA ASN A 35 9.65 41.34 6.01
C ASN A 35 8.63 42.50 6.03
N LEU A 36 8.42 43.13 4.88
CA LEU A 36 7.51 44.27 4.74
C LEU A 36 6.06 43.80 4.70
N SER A 37 5.81 42.67 4.01
CA SER A 37 4.50 42.01 3.97
C SER A 37 4.11 41.51 5.36
N GLY A 38 5.01 40.80 6.06
CA GLY A 38 4.75 40.33 7.42
C GLY A 38 4.45 41.48 8.40
N HIS A 39 5.13 42.61 8.25
CA HIS A 39 4.84 43.79 9.05
C HIS A 39 3.43 44.35 8.79
N LEU A 40 3.01 44.48 7.53
CA LEU A 40 1.66 44.94 7.20
C LEU A 40 0.58 43.99 7.71
N THR A 41 0.77 42.68 7.58
CA THR A 41 -0.19 41.68 8.07
C THR A 41 -0.29 41.68 9.60
N CYS A 42 0.82 41.85 10.31
CA CYS A 42 0.80 41.77 11.78
C CYS A 42 0.43 43.08 12.49
N LYS A 43 0.67 44.25 11.87
CA LYS A 43 0.47 45.56 12.53
C LYS A 43 -0.55 46.46 11.84
N HIS A 44 -0.92 46.15 10.59
CA HIS A 44 -1.83 46.95 9.77
C HIS A 44 -2.83 46.06 9.01
N SER A 45 -3.26 44.94 9.60
CA SER A 45 -4.19 43.97 9.00
C SER A 45 -5.49 44.62 8.52
N SER A 46 -5.99 45.63 9.25
CA SER A 46 -7.19 46.40 8.92
C SER A 46 -7.08 47.24 7.64
N PHE A 47 -5.88 47.57 7.16
CA PHE A 47 -5.66 48.33 5.93
C PHE A 47 -5.52 47.44 4.67
N MET A 48 -5.34 46.13 4.84
CA MET A 48 -5.29 45.17 3.73
C MET A 48 -6.69 44.73 3.26
N VAL A 49 -7.72 44.91 4.10
CA VAL A 49 -9.09 44.44 3.84
C VAL A 49 -9.96 45.49 3.12
N SER A 50 -9.59 46.77 3.17
CA SER A 50 -10.47 47.88 2.74
C SER A 50 -10.33 48.32 1.26
N LYS A 51 -9.67 47.54 0.39
CA LYS A 51 -9.61 47.87 -1.06
C LYS A 51 -9.89 46.72 -2.03
N ALA A 52 -10.38 45.58 -1.54
CA ALA A 52 -10.89 44.51 -2.42
C ALA A 52 -12.29 44.81 -3.02
N ASN A 53 -13.01 45.83 -2.52
CA ASN A 53 -14.41 46.10 -2.87
C ASN A 53 -14.63 47.27 -3.85
N SER A 54 -13.63 47.73 -4.59
CA SER A 54 -13.83 48.81 -5.57
C SER A 54 -12.97 48.66 -6.81
N THR A 55 -13.27 47.63 -7.61
CA THR A 55 -13.28 47.66 -9.09
C THR A 55 -13.86 46.32 -9.58
N ALA A 56 -15.18 46.28 -9.76
CA ALA A 56 -15.86 45.21 -10.47
C ALA A 56 -16.54 45.80 -11.71
N THR A 57 -16.30 45.20 -12.88
CA THR A 57 -17.22 44.89 -14.01
C THR A 57 -16.42 44.65 -15.31
N PRO A 58 -16.93 43.88 -16.30
CA PRO A 58 -16.85 42.42 -16.30
C PRO A 58 -16.30 41.87 -17.64
N ARG A 59 -15.66 40.69 -17.66
CA ARG A 59 -15.51 39.91 -18.91
C ARG A 59 -15.41 38.43 -18.60
N GLN A 60 -16.18 37.67 -19.38
CA GLN A 60 -16.49 36.25 -19.27
C GLN A 60 -15.25 35.37 -19.07
N GLU A 61 -15.27 34.53 -18.03
CA GLU A 61 -14.41 33.36 -17.93
C GLU A 61 -15.28 32.11 -18.07
N LEU A 62 -14.92 31.31 -19.08
CA LEU A 62 -15.32 29.91 -19.22
C LEU A 62 -14.83 29.14 -18.00
N GLU A 63 -15.72 28.35 -17.43
CA GLU A 63 -15.40 27.33 -16.44
C GLU A 63 -14.37 26.33 -17.00
N THR A 64 -13.24 26.19 -16.30
CA THR A 64 -12.47 24.94 -16.29
C THR A 64 -12.27 24.54 -14.84
N SER A 65 -12.92 23.44 -14.47
CA SER A 65 -12.80 22.74 -13.20
C SER A 65 -11.41 22.11 -13.08
N ASP A 66 -10.63 22.55 -12.09
CA ASP A 66 -9.43 21.84 -11.67
C ASP A 66 -9.82 20.64 -10.78
N VAL A 67 -9.23 19.50 -11.14
CA VAL A 67 -9.54 18.14 -10.69
C VAL A 67 -8.84 17.84 -9.36
N ASP A 68 -9.58 17.30 -8.40
CA ASP A 68 -9.08 16.74 -7.13
C ASP A 68 -7.94 15.73 -7.37
N ASP A 69 -6.82 15.90 -6.65
CA ASP A 69 -5.68 14.97 -6.64
C ASP A 69 -5.94 13.78 -5.69
N PRO A 70 -6.11 12.53 -6.19
CA PRO A 70 -6.45 11.35 -5.38
C PRO A 70 -5.30 10.80 -4.52
N SER A 71 -4.06 11.30 -4.70
CA SER A 71 -2.86 10.72 -4.07
C SER A 71 -2.83 10.82 -2.54
N LEU A 72 -3.59 11.74 -1.93
CA LEU A 72 -3.60 11.95 -0.47
C LEU A 72 -4.58 11.02 0.26
N THR A 73 -5.64 10.62 -0.43
CA THR A 73 -6.80 9.87 0.07
C THR A 73 -6.41 8.47 0.58
N LEU A 74 -5.43 7.84 -0.06
CA LEU A 74 -5.04 6.46 0.20
C LEU A 74 -3.92 6.32 1.26
N SER A 75 -3.08 7.35 1.43
CA SER A 75 -2.04 7.43 2.46
C SER A 75 -2.57 7.21 3.89
N LEU A 76 -3.80 7.68 4.13
CA LEU A 76 -4.47 7.72 5.44
C LEU A 76 -5.24 6.42 5.77
N LEU A 77 -5.49 5.53 4.78
CA LEU A 77 -6.06 4.19 5.02
C LEU A 77 -5.11 3.34 5.87
N SER A 78 -3.80 3.61 5.77
CA SER A 78 -2.75 2.89 6.51
C SER A 78 -2.66 3.26 7.99
N THR A 79 -2.98 4.50 8.36
CA THR A 79 -2.88 4.99 9.74
C THR A 79 -4.06 4.58 10.62
N ALA A 80 -5.22 4.27 10.04
CA ALA A 80 -6.39 3.85 10.79
C ALA A 80 -6.28 2.42 11.34
N SER A 81 -5.43 1.57 10.75
CA SER A 81 -5.29 0.15 11.14
C SER A 81 -4.29 -0.11 12.27
N THR A 82 -3.58 0.91 12.77
CA THR A 82 -2.58 0.78 13.85
C THR A 82 -2.96 1.58 15.09
N SER A 83 -4.10 1.25 15.70
CA SER A 83 -4.39 1.66 17.08
C SER A 83 -4.65 0.43 17.94
N ASN A 84 -3.60 -0.05 18.63
CA ASN A 84 -3.62 -0.61 19.99
C ASN A 84 -2.31 -1.37 20.28
N MET A 85 -1.34 -0.72 20.90
CA MET A 85 -0.36 -1.37 21.77
C MET A 85 -0.23 -0.51 23.02
N SER A 86 -0.97 -0.88 24.05
CA SER A 86 -0.88 -0.29 25.39
C SER A 86 0.40 -0.79 26.04
N PHE A 87 1.41 0.07 26.19
CA PHE A 87 2.54 -0.22 27.07
C PHE A 87 2.15 0.16 28.50
N THR A 88 1.93 -0.84 29.35
CA THR A 88 1.84 -0.67 30.80
C THR A 88 3.23 -0.32 31.33
N ALA A 89 3.39 0.90 31.83
CA ALA A 89 4.59 1.33 32.54
C ALA A 89 4.55 0.75 33.96
N SER A 90 5.41 -0.24 34.24
CA SER A 90 5.68 -0.69 35.60
C SER A 90 6.85 0.11 36.18
N THR A 91 6.53 0.92 37.18
CA THR A 91 7.41 1.74 38.02
C THR A 91 8.37 0.85 38.81
N SER A 92 9.68 1.05 38.68
CA SER A 92 10.69 0.41 39.52
C SER A 92 11.06 1.30 40.71
N HIS A 93 10.78 0.80 41.91
CA HIS A 93 11.30 1.31 43.18
C HIS A 93 12.77 0.92 43.36
N SER A 94 13.56 1.84 43.91
CA SER A 94 14.92 1.65 44.40
C SER A 94 14.97 0.77 45.65
N SER A 95 15.97 -0.13 45.76
CA SER A 95 17.04 -0.14 46.79
C SER A 95 17.58 -1.55 47.15
N ASN A 96 18.92 -1.59 47.26
CA ASN A 96 19.78 -2.40 48.16
C ASN A 96 20.08 -3.91 47.92
N ILE A 97 21.35 -4.13 47.53
CA ILE A 97 22.39 -5.16 47.79
C ILE A 97 22.07 -6.22 48.90
N PRO A 98 22.53 -7.49 48.78
CA PRO A 98 23.83 -7.89 49.36
C PRO A 98 24.71 -8.86 48.53
N SER A 99 26.00 -8.81 48.84
CA SER A 99 27.17 -9.52 48.29
C SER A 99 27.33 -10.98 48.73
N THR A 100 28.08 -11.79 47.96
CA THR A 100 29.23 -12.68 48.33
C THR A 100 29.46 -13.78 47.26
N ASN A 101 30.59 -13.74 46.53
CA ASN A 101 31.82 -14.57 46.65
C ASN A 101 31.68 -16.03 46.14
N VAL A 102 32.57 -16.71 45.38
CA VAL A 102 33.95 -16.52 44.85
C VAL A 102 34.23 -17.76 43.94
N VAL A 103 34.58 -17.61 42.63
CA VAL A 103 35.91 -17.91 41.96
C VAL A 103 36.06 -19.37 41.43
N PRO A 104 36.94 -19.75 40.45
CA PRO A 104 37.90 -19.04 39.55
C PRO A 104 37.69 -19.32 38.04
N SER A 105 38.26 -18.58 37.08
CA SER A 105 39.58 -18.94 36.52
C SER A 105 40.13 -17.89 35.51
N SER A 106 41.29 -17.34 35.91
CA SER A 106 42.52 -17.08 35.14
C SER A 106 42.48 -16.41 33.75
N ASN A 107 43.29 -15.34 33.67
CA ASN A 107 43.95 -14.73 32.51
C ASN A 107 43.17 -13.68 31.71
N ILE A 108 43.02 -12.49 32.30
CA ILE A 108 42.99 -11.24 31.53
C ILE A 108 44.05 -10.29 32.13
N ASP A 109 45.30 -10.71 32.04
CA ASP A 109 46.44 -9.79 32.01
C ASP A 109 47.12 -9.95 30.64
N THR A 110 46.47 -9.41 29.62
CA THR A 110 47.16 -8.96 28.41
C THR A 110 46.72 -7.53 28.12
N ALA A 111 47.47 -6.63 28.74
CA ALA A 111 47.85 -5.31 28.26
C ALA A 111 47.02 -4.75 27.07
N PHE A 112 46.35 -3.62 27.31
CA PHE A 112 46.15 -2.60 26.28
C PHE A 112 47.53 -2.16 25.76
N LYS A 113 48.09 -2.96 24.84
CA LYS A 113 49.30 -2.63 24.09
C LYS A 113 48.92 -1.41 23.26
N ARG A 114 49.36 -0.22 23.68
CA ARG A 114 49.26 0.98 22.86
C ARG A 114 49.87 0.64 21.50
N GLN A 115 49.01 0.59 20.49
CA GLN A 115 49.42 0.26 19.15
C GLN A 115 50.45 1.30 18.70
N LYS A 116 51.58 0.87 18.14
CA LYS A 116 52.60 1.81 17.68
C LYS A 116 51.99 2.66 16.57
N ILE A 117 52.29 3.95 16.55
CA ILE A 117 51.76 4.90 15.57
C ILE A 117 51.87 4.38 14.11
N ASN A 118 52.99 3.72 13.76
CA ASN A 118 53.17 3.12 12.43
C ASN A 118 52.23 1.94 12.14
N GLU A 119 51.84 1.15 13.14
CA GLU A 119 50.84 0.06 13.00
C GLU A 119 49.41 0.60 12.89
N SER A 120 49.13 1.75 13.51
CA SER A 120 47.87 2.47 13.31
C SER A 120 47.80 3.08 11.89
N PHE A 121 48.92 3.57 11.35
CA PHE A 121 49.00 4.07 9.98
C PHE A 121 48.88 2.95 8.92
N SER A 122 49.39 1.74 9.18
CA SER A 122 49.17 0.60 8.29
C SER A 122 47.73 0.07 8.34
N GLN A 123 47.05 0.17 9.48
CA GLN A 123 45.62 -0.09 9.58
C GLN A 123 44.74 1.03 9.01
N ILE A 124 45.24 2.25 8.86
CA ILE A 124 44.49 3.37 8.27
C ILE A 124 43.99 3.03 6.86
N VAL A 125 44.78 2.28 6.09
CA VAL A 125 44.39 1.81 4.74
C VAL A 125 43.19 0.86 4.80
N SER A 126 43.06 0.08 5.87
CA SER A 126 41.89 -0.79 6.08
C SER A 126 40.60 -0.01 6.39
N TYR A 127 40.71 1.26 6.83
CA TYR A 127 39.62 2.21 7.04
C TYR A 127 39.44 3.21 5.90
N GLN A 128 40.36 3.25 4.93
CA GLN A 128 40.20 4.02 3.69
C GLN A 128 39.11 3.38 2.81
N TYR A 129 38.53 4.18 1.90
CA TYR A 129 37.45 3.75 1.02
C TYR A 129 37.86 2.51 0.20
N GLY A 130 37.19 1.38 0.44
CA GLY A 130 37.48 0.07 -0.18
C GLY A 130 38.26 -0.91 0.71
N GLY A 131 38.62 -0.52 1.94
CA GLY A 131 39.26 -1.40 2.92
C GLY A 131 38.26 -2.29 3.68
N PHE A 132 38.69 -3.47 4.12
CA PHE A 132 37.82 -4.45 4.79
C PHE A 132 37.16 -3.92 6.09
N LYS A 133 37.87 -3.10 6.87
CA LYS A 133 37.29 -2.48 8.07
C LYS A 133 36.39 -1.29 7.74
N SER A 134 36.67 -0.55 6.66
CA SER A 134 35.76 0.49 6.16
C SER A 134 34.45 -0.12 5.70
N ALA A 135 34.49 -1.26 4.99
CA ALA A 135 33.30 -1.98 4.55
C ALA A 135 32.47 -2.45 5.76
N LYS A 136 33.10 -3.09 6.76
CA LYS A 136 32.41 -3.47 8.01
C LYS A 136 31.81 -2.29 8.76
N LEU A 137 32.51 -1.16 8.83
CA LEU A 137 32.01 0.05 9.49
C LEU A 137 30.86 0.69 8.71
N ILE A 138 30.97 0.77 7.38
CA ILE A 138 29.92 1.27 6.48
C ILE A 138 28.68 0.37 6.59
N ASN A 139 28.86 -0.94 6.61
CA ASN A 139 27.83 -1.94 6.79
C ASN A 139 27.15 -1.83 8.16
N ALA A 140 27.92 -1.65 9.24
CA ALA A 140 27.37 -1.41 10.59
C ALA A 140 26.62 -0.07 10.69
N ILE A 141 27.11 0.99 10.03
CA ILE A 141 26.45 2.29 9.98
C ILE A 141 25.18 2.22 9.11
N LEU A 142 25.21 1.51 7.98
CA LEU A 142 24.04 1.23 7.14
C LEU A 142 22.99 0.45 7.93
N TYR A 143 23.41 -0.57 8.68
CA TYR A 143 22.56 -1.34 9.57
C TYR A 143 21.90 -0.46 10.64
N MET A 144 22.69 0.35 11.34
CA MET A 144 22.21 1.30 12.34
C MET A 144 21.21 2.30 11.73
N ILE A 145 21.52 2.88 10.56
CA ILE A 145 20.65 3.83 9.86
C ILE A 145 19.35 3.17 9.37
N ALA A 146 19.41 1.92 8.93
CA ALA A 146 18.26 1.21 8.41
C ALA A 146 17.36 0.64 9.52
N LYS A 147 17.93 0.19 10.64
CA LYS A 147 17.24 -0.49 11.75
C LYS A 147 16.70 0.44 12.85
N ASP A 148 17.44 1.50 13.21
CA ASP A 148 17.05 2.38 14.33
C ASP A 148 15.91 3.36 14.02
N ASN A 149 15.42 3.40 12.77
CA ASN A 149 14.34 4.29 12.30
C ASN A 149 13.08 3.54 11.82
N GLN A 150 12.61 2.53 12.56
CA GLN A 150 11.34 1.81 12.29
C GLN A 150 10.15 2.77 12.06
N PRO A 151 9.23 2.49 11.09
CA PRO A 151 8.30 1.35 11.21
C PRO A 151 8.00 0.56 9.92
N LEU A 152 7.67 -0.74 10.13
CA LEU A 152 6.95 -1.74 9.30
C LEU A 152 7.35 -1.96 7.83
N SER A 153 7.40 -3.25 7.47
CA SER A 153 7.65 -3.84 6.15
C SER A 153 6.69 -3.29 5.09
N ILE A 154 7.14 -3.18 3.85
CA ILE A 154 6.31 -2.73 2.72
C ILE A 154 6.52 -3.66 1.51
N ASP A 155 5.44 -4.30 1.09
CA ASP A 155 5.36 -5.29 0.01
C ASP A 155 4.90 -4.69 -1.36
N ILE A 156 5.81 -4.39 -2.28
CA ILE A 156 5.53 -4.31 -3.73
C ILE A 156 5.81 -5.66 -4.42
N SER A 157 4.79 -6.24 -5.06
CA SER A 157 4.78 -7.57 -5.68
C SER A 157 5.79 -7.77 -6.84
N ARG A 158 6.45 -8.95 -6.82
CA ARG A 158 7.48 -9.46 -7.74
C ARG A 158 6.94 -10.26 -8.95
N PHE A 159 7.75 -10.32 -10.01
CA PHE A 159 7.97 -11.52 -10.82
C PHE A 159 9.38 -11.44 -11.44
N LEU A 160 10.14 -12.55 -11.46
CA LEU A 160 11.04 -12.92 -12.56
C LEU A 160 11.80 -14.26 -12.40
N GLU A 161 11.58 -15.19 -13.35
CA GLU A 161 12.39 -16.40 -13.55
C GLU A 161 13.75 -16.11 -14.27
N GLY A 162 14.79 -16.83 -13.81
CA GLY A 162 15.78 -17.51 -14.67
C GLY A 162 17.08 -16.82 -15.11
N LYS A 163 18.19 -17.26 -14.48
CA LYS A 163 19.65 -17.19 -14.79
C LYS A 163 20.40 -15.85 -14.59
N TYR A 164 21.48 -15.90 -13.77
CA TYR A 164 22.10 -14.83 -12.97
C TYR A 164 22.80 -13.64 -13.67
N LYS A 165 22.58 -12.43 -13.11
CA LYS A 165 23.47 -11.25 -12.87
C LYS A 165 22.73 -9.91 -12.55
N SER A 166 21.44 -9.91 -12.16
CA SER A 166 20.64 -8.68 -11.85
C SER A 166 19.57 -8.93 -10.78
N PHE A 167 18.71 -7.94 -10.43
CA PHE A 167 17.64 -7.94 -9.39
C PHE A 167 16.86 -9.25 -9.22
N LYS A 168 16.79 -10.08 -10.27
CA LYS A 168 16.31 -11.46 -10.28
C LYS A 168 16.92 -12.36 -9.21
N ASP A 169 18.20 -12.17 -8.88
CA ASP A 169 18.95 -13.08 -8.01
C ASP A 169 18.69 -12.83 -6.52
N LEU A 170 18.30 -11.60 -6.17
CA LEU A 170 17.87 -11.22 -4.82
C LEU A 170 16.59 -11.96 -4.39
N PHE A 171 15.84 -12.49 -5.34
CA PHE A 171 14.52 -13.07 -5.10
C PHE A 171 14.35 -14.44 -5.74
N LYS A 172 15.43 -15.22 -5.78
CA LYS A 172 15.34 -16.64 -6.10
C LYS A 172 14.34 -17.32 -5.17
N ASN A 173 13.35 -17.96 -5.79
CA ASN A 173 12.29 -18.71 -5.13
C ASN A 173 12.86 -19.72 -4.11
N GLU A 174 12.71 -19.42 -2.82
CA GLU A 174 12.19 -20.45 -1.94
C GLU A 174 10.69 -20.53 -2.26
N LEU A 175 10.21 -21.68 -2.75
CA LEU A 175 8.83 -21.94 -3.21
C LEU A 175 7.74 -21.64 -2.16
N ASN A 176 8.14 -21.21 -0.96
CA ASN A 176 7.35 -21.15 0.24
C ASN A 176 7.05 -19.70 0.72
N LYS A 177 7.65 -18.66 0.11
CA LYS A 177 7.51 -17.29 0.62
C LYS A 177 7.31 -16.25 -0.49
N LEU A 178 6.30 -15.39 -0.30
CA LEU A 178 6.25 -14.08 -0.97
C LEU A 178 7.32 -13.15 -0.35
N ALA A 179 8.00 -12.28 -1.05
CA ALA A 179 7.76 -12.02 -2.43
C ALA A 179 7.89 -10.54 -2.87
N SER A 180 8.46 -9.60 -2.09
CA SER A 180 8.56 -8.17 -2.47
C SER A 180 9.96 -7.50 -2.47
N GLY A 181 10.14 -6.47 -3.33
CA GLY A 181 11.16 -5.43 -3.17
C GLY A 181 10.76 -4.09 -3.82
N LEU A 182 11.15 -2.96 -3.23
CA LEU A 182 10.89 -1.61 -3.76
C LEU A 182 11.87 -1.25 -4.90
N LEU A 183 11.36 -0.97 -6.09
CA LEU A 183 12.22 -0.51 -7.21
C LEU A 183 12.64 0.96 -7.10
N GLY A 184 11.82 1.82 -6.49
CA GLY A 184 12.18 3.20 -6.20
C GLY A 184 11.01 4.14 -6.02
N VAL A 185 11.29 5.29 -5.43
CA VAL A 185 10.37 6.44 -5.30
C VAL A 185 10.86 7.55 -6.22
N ILE A 186 10.00 7.97 -7.13
CA ILE A 186 10.39 8.92 -8.18
C ILE A 186 9.59 10.18 -8.01
N TYR A 187 10.33 11.28 -7.89
CA TYR A 187 9.73 12.60 -7.94
C TYR A 187 9.46 12.98 -9.40
N LEU A 188 8.19 13.19 -9.72
CA LEU A 188 7.72 13.64 -11.02
C LEU A 188 7.78 15.17 -11.08
N GLN A 189 8.48 15.72 -12.07
CA GLN A 189 8.70 17.17 -12.20
C GLN A 189 7.75 17.84 -13.20
N GLU A 190 7.22 17.04 -14.13
CA GLU A 190 6.34 17.50 -15.19
C GLU A 190 4.88 17.22 -14.84
N ARG A 191 3.95 17.72 -15.68
CA ARG A 191 2.54 17.34 -15.56
C ARG A 191 2.41 15.82 -15.68
N HIS A 192 1.66 15.21 -14.76
CA HIS A 192 1.46 13.76 -14.64
C HIS A 192 0.61 13.17 -15.78
N THR A 193 1.01 13.41 -17.03
CA THR A 193 0.36 12.88 -18.22
C THR A 193 0.68 11.40 -18.38
N SER A 194 -0.22 10.66 -19.03
CA SER A 194 -0.04 9.22 -19.30
C SER A 194 1.26 8.90 -20.04
N LEU A 195 1.69 9.74 -20.99
CA LEU A 195 2.95 9.56 -21.72
C LEU A 195 4.17 9.70 -20.82
N TYR A 196 4.20 10.75 -19.99
CA TYR A 196 5.30 11.02 -19.07
C TYR A 196 5.45 9.92 -18.01
N ILE A 197 4.32 9.45 -17.48
CA ILE A 197 4.29 8.33 -16.53
C ILE A 197 4.81 7.04 -17.21
N ALA A 198 4.35 6.73 -18.43
CA ALA A 198 4.79 5.53 -19.15
C ALA A 198 6.30 5.54 -19.42
N ASP A 199 6.85 6.68 -19.86
CA ASP A 199 8.28 6.84 -20.08
C ASP A 199 9.07 6.71 -18.77
N THR A 200 8.55 7.28 -17.68
CA THR A 200 9.16 7.15 -16.35
C THR A 200 9.18 5.69 -15.88
N LEU A 201 8.08 4.96 -16.00
CA LEU A 201 8.02 3.53 -15.67
C LEU A 201 9.01 2.72 -16.51
N ASN A 202 9.11 3.00 -17.81
CA ASN A 202 10.07 2.34 -18.70
C ASN A 202 11.52 2.62 -18.30
N LYS A 203 11.84 3.85 -17.90
CA LYS A 203 13.17 4.23 -17.39
C LYS A 203 13.54 3.43 -16.14
N VAL A 204 12.60 3.22 -15.22
CA VAL A 204 12.82 2.38 -14.02
C VAL A 204 13.08 0.94 -14.40
N CYS A 205 12.26 0.37 -15.28
CA CYS A 205 12.44 -1.01 -15.73
C CYS A 205 13.83 -1.20 -16.36
N LYS A 206 14.27 -0.25 -17.19
CA LYS A 206 15.63 -0.25 -17.79
C LYS A 206 16.74 -0.11 -16.74
N GLN A 207 16.56 0.73 -15.72
CA GLN A 207 17.57 0.89 -14.64
C GLN A 207 17.82 -0.40 -13.86
N TRP A 208 16.78 -1.22 -13.70
CA TRP A 208 16.84 -2.50 -12.98
C TRP A 208 17.02 -3.72 -13.90
N ASP A 209 17.23 -3.50 -15.21
CA ASP A 209 17.35 -4.55 -16.22
C ASP A 209 16.14 -5.51 -16.25
N ILE A 210 14.94 -4.93 -16.08
CA ILE A 210 13.66 -5.64 -16.12
C ILE A 210 13.08 -5.48 -17.53
N SER A 211 13.08 -6.57 -18.31
CA SER A 211 12.33 -6.59 -19.58
C SER A 211 10.82 -6.52 -19.33
N LEU A 212 10.11 -5.75 -20.15
CA LEU A 212 8.65 -5.55 -20.05
C LEU A 212 7.87 -6.86 -20.21
N GLU A 213 8.40 -7.82 -20.97
CA GLU A 213 7.76 -9.13 -21.17
C GLU A 213 7.54 -9.88 -19.86
N ASN A 214 8.46 -9.67 -18.92
CA ASN A 214 8.50 -10.32 -17.62
C ASN A 214 7.51 -9.75 -16.61
N ILE A 215 6.96 -8.56 -16.86
CA ILE A 215 6.04 -7.89 -15.93
C ILE A 215 4.67 -8.51 -16.11
N THR A 216 4.22 -9.35 -15.17
CA THR A 216 2.92 -10.02 -15.30
C THR A 216 1.77 -9.02 -15.25
N ALA A 217 1.77 -8.13 -14.26
CA ALA A 217 0.73 -7.13 -14.06
C ALA A 217 1.27 -5.85 -13.42
N ILE A 218 0.52 -4.74 -13.56
CA ILE A 218 0.73 -3.48 -12.85
C ILE A 218 -0.57 -3.12 -12.13
N VAL A 219 -0.50 -2.98 -10.81
CA VAL A 219 -1.63 -2.61 -9.96
C VAL A 219 -1.57 -1.11 -9.67
N THR A 220 -2.65 -0.37 -9.94
CA THR A 220 -2.75 1.06 -9.62
C THR A 220 -4.12 1.40 -9.06
N ASP A 221 -4.30 2.59 -8.49
CA ASP A 221 -5.60 3.14 -8.04
C ASP A 221 -6.65 3.28 -9.16
N GLY A 222 -6.29 3.03 -10.42
CA GLY A 222 -7.18 3.15 -11.57
C GLY A 222 -7.34 4.58 -12.10
N ALA A 223 -6.54 5.55 -11.65
CA ALA A 223 -6.54 6.90 -12.21
C ALA A 223 -6.34 6.87 -13.73
N ALA A 224 -7.09 7.70 -14.47
CA ALA A 224 -7.15 7.62 -15.93
C ALA A 224 -5.77 7.75 -16.60
N ASN A 225 -4.91 8.62 -16.08
CA ASN A 225 -3.55 8.79 -16.59
C ASN A 225 -2.65 7.57 -16.32
N LEU A 226 -2.77 6.92 -15.15
CA LEU A 226 -2.02 5.72 -14.80
C LEU A 226 -2.48 4.53 -15.64
N THR A 227 -3.79 4.32 -15.76
CA THR A 227 -4.37 3.25 -16.60
C THR A 227 -3.89 3.38 -18.04
N LYS A 228 -3.98 4.59 -18.61
CA LYS A 228 -3.52 4.87 -19.97
C LYS A 228 -2.01 4.74 -20.12
N ALA A 229 -1.23 5.10 -19.09
CA ALA A 229 0.22 4.93 -19.10
C ALA A 229 0.62 3.44 -19.19
N VAL A 230 -0.08 2.57 -18.46
CA VAL A 230 0.14 1.12 -18.52
C VAL A 230 -0.22 0.57 -19.90
N ASP A 231 -1.33 1.01 -20.49
CA ASP A 231 -1.72 0.62 -21.85
C ASP A 231 -0.66 1.05 -22.89
N LEU A 232 -0.12 2.27 -22.76
CA LEU A 232 0.96 2.79 -23.61
C LEU A 232 2.27 2.01 -23.43
N LEU A 233 2.58 1.57 -22.21
CA LEU A 233 3.82 0.85 -21.90
C LEU A 233 3.86 -0.54 -22.53
N PHE A 234 2.72 -1.25 -22.59
CA PHE A 234 2.65 -2.61 -23.12
C PHE A 234 2.09 -2.70 -24.54
N GLY A 235 1.54 -1.61 -25.09
CA GLY A 235 1.19 -1.45 -26.50
C GLY A 235 0.08 -2.36 -27.04
N ASN A 236 -0.50 -3.25 -26.22
CA ASN A 236 -1.48 -4.23 -26.67
C ASN A 236 -2.84 -4.08 -25.94
N PRO A 237 -3.88 -3.57 -26.60
CA PRO A 237 -5.21 -3.41 -25.99
C PRO A 237 -5.89 -4.74 -25.64
N ASN A 238 -5.47 -5.86 -26.25
CA ASN A 238 -6.03 -7.18 -26.03
C ASN A 238 -5.38 -7.94 -24.86
N ASN A 239 -4.22 -7.49 -24.37
CA ASN A 239 -3.53 -8.09 -23.22
C ASN A 239 -3.30 -7.04 -22.13
N LYS A 240 -4.40 -6.56 -21.54
CA LYS A 240 -4.37 -5.60 -20.44
C LYS A 240 -3.63 -6.21 -19.24
N ARG A 241 -2.46 -5.64 -18.93
CA ARG A 241 -1.67 -5.95 -17.73
C ARG A 241 -2.00 -5.03 -16.56
N HIS A 242 -2.87 -4.04 -16.77
CA HIS A 242 -3.37 -3.18 -15.71
C HIS A 242 -4.40 -3.91 -14.84
N ILE A 243 -4.25 -3.78 -13.52
CA ILE A 243 -5.21 -4.24 -12.52
C ILE A 243 -5.59 -3.03 -11.65
N PRO A 244 -6.89 -2.69 -11.53
CA PRO A 244 -7.31 -1.67 -10.59
C PRO A 244 -7.17 -2.17 -9.15
N CYS A 245 -6.74 -1.29 -8.26
CA CYS A 245 -6.64 -1.55 -6.83
C CYS A 245 -8.03 -1.88 -6.28
N PHE A 246 -8.18 -3.11 -5.81
CA PHE A 246 -9.46 -3.59 -5.32
C PHE A 246 -9.84 -2.92 -4.00
N ALA A 247 -8.87 -2.60 -3.13
CA ALA A 247 -9.11 -1.83 -1.90
C ALA A 247 -9.67 -0.42 -2.20
N TYR A 248 -9.15 0.26 -3.23
CA TYR A 248 -9.69 1.53 -3.69
C TYR A 248 -11.10 1.37 -4.29
N THR A 249 -11.35 0.26 -4.99
CA THR A 249 -12.69 -0.06 -5.49
C THR A 249 -13.71 -0.21 -4.35
N LEU A 250 -13.35 -0.92 -3.26
CA LEU A 250 -14.18 -1.02 -2.05
C LEU A 250 -14.40 0.35 -1.40
N HIS A 251 -13.36 1.18 -1.36
CA HIS A 251 -13.49 2.55 -0.85
C HIS A 251 -14.52 3.35 -1.65
N LEU A 252 -14.48 3.30 -2.98
CA LEU A 252 -15.47 3.97 -3.83
C LEU A 252 -16.89 3.42 -3.63
N VAL A 253 -17.05 2.12 -3.43
CA VAL A 253 -18.36 1.53 -3.12
C VAL A 253 -18.92 2.15 -1.84
N ALA A 254 -18.14 2.16 -0.77
CA ALA A 254 -18.57 2.72 0.51
C ALA A 254 -18.83 4.23 0.43
N GLN A 255 -17.88 4.99 -0.12
CA GLN A 255 -17.97 6.45 -0.18
C GLN A 255 -19.16 6.93 -1.01
N ASN A 256 -19.40 6.32 -2.17
CA ASN A 256 -20.55 6.69 -3.01
C ASN A 256 -21.87 6.26 -2.37
N ALA A 257 -21.91 5.08 -1.73
CA ALA A 257 -23.13 4.63 -1.04
C ALA A 257 -23.48 5.56 0.14
N ILE A 258 -22.51 5.94 0.97
CA ILE A 258 -22.72 6.88 2.08
C ILE A 258 -23.16 8.25 1.55
N SER A 259 -22.47 8.77 0.53
CA SER A 259 -22.76 10.09 -0.04
C SER A 259 -24.10 10.16 -0.78
N SER A 260 -24.61 9.02 -1.26
CA SER A 260 -25.92 8.94 -1.91
C SER A 260 -27.11 9.09 -0.95
N VAL A 261 -26.88 8.91 0.35
CA VAL A 261 -27.90 9.06 1.39
C VAL A 261 -27.68 10.39 2.12
N THR A 262 -28.40 11.43 1.68
CA THR A 262 -28.22 12.80 2.19
C THR A 262 -28.44 12.90 3.70
N ASP A 263 -29.50 12.26 4.22
CA ASP A 263 -29.85 12.31 5.64
C ASP A 263 -28.83 11.57 6.52
N LEU A 264 -28.18 10.53 5.98
CA LEU A 264 -27.05 9.87 6.63
C LEU A 264 -25.85 10.82 6.75
N SER A 265 -25.58 11.60 5.70
CA SER A 265 -24.51 12.60 5.73
C SER A 265 -24.77 13.68 6.78
N LEU A 266 -26.03 14.08 6.98
CA LEU A 266 -26.43 14.99 8.06
C LEU A 266 -26.19 14.38 9.45
N LEU A 267 -26.60 13.13 9.67
CA LEU A 267 -26.35 12.42 10.93
C LEU A 267 -24.86 12.32 11.25
N ILE A 268 -24.04 11.95 10.25
CA ILE A 268 -22.57 11.91 10.37
C ILE A 268 -22.02 13.29 10.75
N ASN A 269 -22.53 14.37 10.16
CA ASN A 269 -22.09 15.74 10.46
C ASN A 269 -22.49 16.20 11.88
N ASN A 270 -23.63 15.76 12.39
CA ASN A 270 -24.02 16.02 13.78
C ASN A 270 -23.02 15.36 14.76
N VAL A 271 -22.68 14.09 14.51
CA VAL A 271 -21.66 13.38 15.30
C VAL A 271 -20.29 14.06 15.21
N LYS A 272 -19.86 14.45 14.00
CA LYS A 272 -18.62 15.20 13.79
C LYS A 272 -18.58 16.51 14.58
N SER A 273 -19.70 17.23 14.65
CA SER A 273 -19.78 18.52 15.34
C SER A 273 -19.52 18.35 16.83
N ILE A 274 -20.09 17.32 17.45
CA ILE A 274 -19.84 16.97 18.85
C ILE A 274 -18.35 16.62 19.04
N ILE A 275 -17.80 15.74 18.20
CA ILE A 275 -16.38 15.33 18.29
C ILE A 275 -15.44 16.53 18.11
N THR A 276 -15.77 17.43 17.18
CA THR A 276 -14.99 18.65 16.92
C THR A 276 -15.01 19.57 18.13
N TRP A 277 -16.15 19.72 18.79
CA TRP A 277 -16.24 20.47 20.05
C TRP A 277 -15.36 19.87 21.15
N PHE A 278 -15.37 18.54 21.34
CA PHE A 278 -14.46 17.87 22.29
C PHE A 278 -13.00 18.18 21.96
N LYS A 279 -12.61 18.12 20.68
CA LYS A 279 -11.22 18.41 20.26
C LYS A 279 -10.79 19.84 20.47
N HIS A 280 -11.72 20.81 20.43
CA HIS A 280 -11.43 22.21 20.73
C HIS A 280 -11.46 22.52 22.23
N SER A 281 -12.11 21.69 23.05
CA SER A 281 -12.17 21.83 24.50
C SER A 281 -11.21 20.86 25.18
N GLU A 282 -10.02 21.36 25.58
CA GLU A 282 -9.04 20.57 26.33
C GLU A 282 -9.66 20.01 27.63
N VAL A 283 -10.50 20.80 28.30
CA VAL A 283 -11.19 20.40 29.54
C VAL A 283 -12.11 19.20 29.29
N ALA A 284 -12.99 19.28 28.28
CA ALA A 284 -13.92 18.19 27.97
C ALA A 284 -13.19 16.93 27.46
N SER A 285 -12.14 17.11 26.67
CA SER A 285 -11.27 16.02 26.23
C SER A 285 -10.56 15.32 27.39
N ASP A 286 -10.09 16.08 28.38
CA ASP A 286 -9.42 15.55 29.56
C ASP A 286 -10.40 14.85 30.50
N GLU A 287 -11.62 15.38 30.67
CA GLU A 287 -12.71 14.69 31.38
C GLU A 287 -13.02 13.35 30.74
N LEU A 288 -13.23 13.32 29.42
CA LEU A 288 -13.50 12.08 28.70
C LEU A 288 -12.34 11.09 28.83
N ARG A 289 -11.09 11.58 28.78
CA ARG A 289 -9.90 10.74 28.97
C ARG A 289 -9.82 10.15 30.37
N LYS A 290 -10.22 10.89 31.42
CA LYS A 290 -10.24 10.39 32.80
C LYS A 290 -11.23 9.25 33.00
N VAL A 291 -12.40 9.30 32.36
CA VAL A 291 -13.44 8.27 32.54
C VAL A 291 -13.32 7.09 31.58
N SER A 292 -12.77 7.28 30.38
CA SER A 292 -12.75 6.24 29.34
C SER A 292 -11.35 5.74 28.95
N ASN A 293 -10.28 6.40 29.40
CA ASN A 293 -8.90 6.21 28.92
C ASN A 293 -8.73 6.24 27.38
N SER A 294 -9.73 6.74 26.66
CA SER A 294 -9.83 6.69 25.20
C SER A 294 -9.99 8.09 24.61
N LYS A 295 -9.59 8.24 23.35
CA LYS A 295 -9.80 9.47 22.57
C LYS A 295 -10.88 9.23 21.51
N LEU A 296 -11.62 10.29 21.19
CA LEU A 296 -12.53 10.32 20.05
C LEU A 296 -11.74 10.35 18.75
N ILE A 297 -12.26 9.63 17.75
CA ILE A 297 -11.72 9.60 16.40
C ILE A 297 -12.52 10.63 15.59
N GLN A 298 -11.83 11.50 14.86
CA GLN A 298 -12.49 12.41 13.94
C GLN A 298 -12.37 11.85 12.54
N GLU A 299 -13.46 11.91 11.79
CA GLU A 299 -13.43 11.52 10.39
C GLU A 299 -12.50 12.42 9.57
N VAL A 300 -11.77 11.78 8.66
CA VAL A 300 -11.13 12.45 7.54
C VAL A 300 -11.99 12.14 6.30
N PRO A 301 -12.62 13.15 5.66
CA PRO A 301 -13.63 12.94 4.62
C PRO A 301 -13.18 12.11 3.42
N THR A 302 -11.87 12.01 3.22
CA THR A 302 -11.26 11.28 2.12
C THR A 302 -11.34 9.76 2.31
N ILE A 303 -11.60 9.22 3.51
CA ILE A 303 -11.60 7.77 3.73
C ILE A 303 -12.83 7.29 4.47
N TRP A 304 -13.53 6.37 3.83
CA TRP A 304 -14.76 5.78 4.35
C TRP A 304 -14.56 5.01 5.68
N ASN A 305 -13.42 4.31 5.85
CA ASN A 305 -13.09 3.61 7.10
C ASN A 305 -13.03 4.55 8.31
N CYS A 306 -12.62 5.81 8.11
CA CYS A 306 -12.59 6.78 9.20
C CYS A 306 -13.99 7.11 9.71
N THR A 307 -14.98 7.20 8.81
CA THR A 307 -16.39 7.34 9.20
C THR A 307 -16.85 6.13 10.02
N PHE A 308 -16.54 4.92 9.57
CA PHE A 308 -16.90 3.68 10.28
C PHE A 308 -16.34 3.67 11.72
N TYR A 309 -15.03 3.83 11.88
CA TYR A 309 -14.39 3.82 13.21
C TYR A 309 -14.79 5.00 14.08
N MET A 310 -15.09 6.17 13.49
CA MET A 310 -15.63 7.32 14.21
C MET A 310 -16.98 6.99 14.84
N LEU A 311 -17.92 6.46 14.05
CA LEU A 311 -19.25 6.10 14.54
C LEU A 311 -19.16 4.99 15.60
N GLU A 312 -18.37 3.95 15.36
CA GLU A 312 -18.19 2.84 16.31
C GLU A 312 -17.60 3.33 17.64
N ARG A 313 -16.56 4.18 17.59
CA ARG A 313 -15.97 4.78 18.79
C ARG A 313 -16.95 5.71 19.51
N PHE A 314 -17.71 6.49 18.76
CA PHE A 314 -18.69 7.43 19.31
C PHE A 314 -19.78 6.69 20.09
N ILE A 315 -20.34 5.61 19.52
CA ILE A 315 -21.35 4.78 20.20
C ILE A 315 -20.76 4.16 21.47
N ALA A 316 -19.56 3.59 21.40
CA ALA A 316 -18.90 2.98 22.57
C ALA A 316 -18.69 3.97 23.73
N LEU A 317 -18.48 5.25 23.42
CA LEU A 317 -18.25 6.31 24.41
C LEU A 317 -19.50 7.15 24.71
N CYS A 318 -20.63 6.84 24.07
CA CYS A 318 -21.84 7.65 24.11
C CYS A 318 -22.34 7.97 25.54
N PRO A 319 -22.33 7.04 26.52
CA PRO A 319 -22.76 7.35 27.88
C PRO A 319 -21.94 8.47 28.53
N PHE A 320 -20.60 8.44 28.35
CA PHE A 320 -19.69 9.44 28.90
C PHE A 320 -19.79 10.77 28.14
N ILE A 321 -19.92 10.70 26.82
CA ILE A 321 -20.12 11.88 25.97
C ILE A 321 -21.40 12.60 26.38
N ASN A 322 -22.50 11.87 26.55
CA ASN A 322 -23.80 12.44 26.91
C ASN A 322 -23.74 13.18 28.27
N ASP A 323 -23.12 12.57 29.29
CA ASP A 323 -22.93 13.21 30.60
C ASP A 323 -22.12 14.51 30.50
N ILE A 324 -21.00 14.50 29.77
CA ILE A 324 -20.15 15.69 29.61
C ILE A 324 -20.86 16.78 28.81
N VAL A 325 -21.49 16.44 27.69
CA VAL A 325 -22.21 17.39 26.81
C VAL A 325 -23.34 18.08 27.58
N ASN A 326 -24.14 17.34 28.34
CA ASN A 326 -25.28 17.91 29.08
C ASN A 326 -24.86 18.84 30.23
N ARG A 327 -23.62 18.76 30.70
CA ARG A 327 -23.07 19.68 31.73
C ARG A 327 -22.48 20.96 31.14
N ASN A 328 -22.34 21.06 29.82
CA ASN A 328 -21.63 22.15 29.16
C ASN A 328 -22.55 22.95 28.23
N ILE A 329 -22.83 24.20 28.58
CA ILE A 329 -23.74 25.09 27.81
C ILE A 329 -23.23 25.37 26.39
N SER A 330 -21.91 25.37 26.18
CA SER A 330 -21.29 25.62 24.87
C SER A 330 -21.27 24.38 23.96
N ALA A 331 -21.71 23.22 24.45
CA ALA A 331 -21.68 21.98 23.70
C ALA A 331 -22.79 21.94 22.63
N PRO A 332 -22.54 21.31 21.47
CA PRO A 332 -23.58 21.06 20.48
C PRO A 332 -24.70 20.17 21.02
N THR A 333 -25.87 20.23 20.38
CA THR A 333 -26.98 19.32 20.69
C THR A 333 -26.56 17.87 20.53
N MET A 334 -26.82 17.06 21.55
CA MET A 334 -26.55 15.61 21.52
C MET A 334 -27.48 14.90 20.54
N VAL A 335 -26.99 13.84 19.90
CA VAL A 335 -27.81 12.94 19.08
C VAL A 335 -28.83 12.20 19.94
N CYS A 336 -30.02 11.90 19.40
CA CYS A 336 -31.09 11.26 20.15
C CYS A 336 -30.95 9.73 20.19
N ALA A 337 -31.75 9.06 21.01
CA ALA A 337 -31.72 7.59 21.11
C ALA A 337 -31.98 6.89 19.76
N LYS A 338 -32.89 7.45 18.94
CA LYS A 338 -33.18 6.94 17.59
C LYS A 338 -31.95 7.06 16.68
N ASP A 339 -31.23 8.17 16.75
CA ASP A 339 -29.99 8.35 15.98
C ASP A 339 -28.93 7.32 16.38
N ILE A 340 -28.83 6.99 17.66
CA ILE A 340 -27.89 5.98 18.18
C ILE A 340 -28.24 4.58 17.66
N GLU A 341 -29.53 4.23 17.65
CA GLU A 341 -30.01 2.97 17.10
C GLU A 341 -29.75 2.89 15.58
N GLU A 342 -30.06 3.96 14.84
CA GLU A 342 -29.78 4.09 13.42
C GLU A 342 -28.27 3.93 13.12
N MET A 343 -27.39 4.61 13.86
CA MET A 343 -25.94 4.48 13.72
C MET A 343 -25.46 3.03 14.00
N THR A 344 -26.08 2.34 14.95
CA THR A 344 -25.75 0.94 15.27
C THR A 344 -26.07 0.03 14.08
N GLU A 345 -27.22 0.21 13.42
CA GLU A 345 -27.55 -0.54 12.21
C GLU A 345 -26.65 -0.13 11.02
N ILE A 346 -26.33 1.15 10.86
CA ILE A 346 -25.40 1.64 9.82
C ILE A 346 -24.03 0.95 9.96
N ILE A 347 -23.50 0.85 11.18
CA ILE A 347 -22.24 0.12 11.44
C ILE A 347 -22.40 -1.35 11.07
N ALA A 348 -23.51 -2.00 11.44
CA ALA A 348 -23.75 -3.40 11.08
C ALA A 348 -23.78 -3.61 9.56
N VAL A 349 -24.38 -2.68 8.81
CA VAL A 349 -24.44 -2.69 7.34
C VAL A 349 -23.08 -2.43 6.68
N LEU A 350 -22.25 -1.55 7.26
CA LEU A 350 -20.91 -1.23 6.74
C LEU A 350 -19.83 -2.25 7.15
N ARG A 351 -20.02 -3.00 8.24
CA ARG A 351 -19.04 -3.94 8.80
C ARG A 351 -18.52 -4.98 7.80
N PRO A 352 -19.33 -5.57 6.90
CA PRO A 352 -18.83 -6.48 5.86
C PRO A 352 -17.78 -5.84 4.95
N LEU A 353 -17.93 -4.56 4.59
CA LEU A 353 -16.93 -3.85 3.78
C LEU A 353 -15.64 -3.63 4.56
N GLU A 354 -15.72 -3.38 5.87
CA GLU A 354 -14.56 -3.11 6.72
C GLU A 354 -13.74 -4.39 6.84
N ALA A 355 -14.41 -5.50 7.13
CA ALA A 355 -13.79 -6.82 7.21
C ALA A 355 -13.13 -7.22 5.89
N ALA A 356 -13.81 -7.01 4.76
CA ALA A 356 -13.25 -7.27 3.43
C ALA A 356 -12.00 -6.42 3.16
N THR A 357 -12.05 -5.13 3.49
CA THR A 357 -10.91 -4.21 3.31
C THR A 357 -9.74 -4.63 4.18
N LYS A 358 -9.98 -5.00 5.44
CA LYS A 358 -8.97 -5.45 6.39
C LYS A 358 -8.29 -6.75 5.94
N GLU A 359 -9.06 -7.71 5.44
CA GLU A 359 -8.54 -8.99 4.92
C GLU A 359 -7.61 -8.77 3.72
N LEU A 360 -8.02 -7.93 2.76
CA LEU A 360 -7.27 -7.65 1.53
C LEU A 360 -6.05 -6.77 1.72
N CYS A 361 -6.06 -5.93 2.76
CA CYS A 361 -4.93 -5.06 3.10
C CYS A 361 -3.94 -5.73 4.07
N SER A 362 -4.14 -7.01 4.39
CA SER A 362 -3.16 -7.81 5.12
C SER A 362 -2.02 -8.23 4.20
N GLU A 363 -0.77 -8.11 4.69
CA GLU A 363 0.45 -8.29 3.88
C GLU A 363 0.87 -9.76 3.74
N GLN A 364 0.22 -10.69 4.47
CA GLN A 364 0.74 -12.05 4.65
C GLN A 364 0.22 -13.08 3.62
N TYR A 365 -0.68 -12.69 2.70
CA TYR A 365 -1.37 -13.65 1.82
C TYR A 365 -1.48 -13.16 0.37
N VAL A 366 -1.59 -14.10 -0.57
CA VAL A 366 -1.98 -13.79 -1.96
C VAL A 366 -3.37 -13.18 -1.93
N SER A 367 -3.46 -11.90 -2.25
CA SER A 367 -4.72 -11.16 -2.22
C SER A 367 -5.54 -11.32 -3.49
N SER A 368 -4.92 -11.59 -4.64
CA SER A 368 -5.64 -11.69 -5.94
C SER A 368 -6.61 -12.86 -6.03
N SER A 369 -6.29 -14.03 -5.46
CA SER A 369 -7.19 -15.20 -5.43
C SER A 369 -8.36 -15.02 -4.46
N MET A 370 -8.23 -14.13 -3.48
CA MET A 370 -9.26 -13.86 -2.48
C MET A 370 -10.35 -12.92 -2.99
N VAL A 371 -10.10 -12.16 -4.07
CA VAL A 371 -11.01 -11.11 -4.54
C VAL A 371 -12.41 -11.64 -4.88
N ILE A 372 -12.53 -12.69 -5.70
CA ILE A 372 -13.84 -13.24 -6.08
C ILE A 372 -14.58 -13.84 -4.88
N PRO A 373 -13.95 -14.69 -4.03
CA PRO A 373 -14.56 -15.15 -2.79
C PRO A 373 -15.03 -14.00 -1.88
N ILE A 374 -14.20 -12.98 -1.68
CA ILE A 374 -14.54 -11.82 -0.85
C ILE A 374 -15.73 -11.05 -1.43
N VAL A 375 -15.78 -10.80 -2.74
CA VAL A 375 -16.94 -10.14 -3.37
C VAL A 375 -18.20 -10.94 -3.14
N HIS A 376 -18.15 -12.26 -3.32
CA HIS A 376 -19.29 -13.13 -3.10
C HIS A 376 -19.78 -13.06 -1.64
N ILE A 377 -18.88 -13.27 -0.68
CA ILE A 377 -19.18 -13.24 0.76
C ILE A 377 -19.68 -11.86 1.18
N LEU A 378 -19.05 -10.80 0.68
CA LEU A 378 -19.43 -9.40 0.93
C LEU A 378 -20.88 -9.15 0.51
N GLN A 379 -21.25 -9.53 -0.72
CA GLN A 379 -22.62 -9.38 -1.22
C GLN A 379 -23.62 -10.12 -0.33
N THR A 380 -23.34 -11.39 -0.01
CA THR A 380 -24.18 -12.19 0.88
C THR A 380 -24.33 -11.57 2.27
N LYS A 381 -23.24 -11.06 2.86
CA LYS A 381 -23.27 -10.45 4.19
C LYS A 381 -23.99 -9.11 4.22
N ILE A 382 -23.89 -8.31 3.15
CA ILE A 382 -24.70 -7.10 2.99
C ILE A 382 -26.18 -7.47 2.87
N ASP A 383 -26.52 -8.53 2.14
CA ASP A 383 -27.89 -9.02 2.01
C ASP A 383 -28.47 -9.50 3.36
N GLU A 384 -27.67 -10.20 4.16
CA GLU A 384 -28.01 -10.70 5.50
C GLU A 384 -28.07 -9.62 6.60
N ALA A 385 -27.40 -8.48 6.40
CA ALA A 385 -27.33 -7.43 7.43
C ALA A 385 -28.72 -6.92 7.83
N THR A 386 -28.99 -6.83 9.13
CA THR A 386 -30.25 -6.31 9.67
C THR A 386 -30.37 -4.82 9.41
N SER A 387 -31.49 -4.40 8.82
CA SER A 387 -31.83 -2.99 8.59
C SER A 387 -33.33 -2.83 8.82
N THR A 388 -33.71 -2.25 9.95
CA THR A 388 -35.11 -1.96 10.28
C THR A 388 -35.41 -0.46 10.14
N GLN A 389 -34.38 0.36 10.35
CA GLN A 389 -34.47 1.81 10.29
C GLN A 389 -34.36 2.34 8.84
N ILE A 390 -34.73 3.60 8.66
CA ILE A 390 -34.88 4.19 7.32
C ILE A 390 -33.52 4.39 6.65
N LEU A 391 -32.56 4.99 7.35
CA LEU A 391 -31.24 5.31 6.77
C LEU A 391 -30.42 4.04 6.55
N SER A 392 -30.47 3.08 7.48
CA SER A 392 -29.79 1.80 7.35
C SER A 392 -30.29 1.01 6.14
N THR A 393 -31.61 1.04 5.88
CA THR A 393 -32.22 0.41 4.71
C THR A 393 -31.84 1.10 3.41
N GLN A 394 -31.85 2.44 3.39
CA GLN A 394 -31.41 3.23 2.23
C GLN A 394 -29.93 2.97 1.92
N LEU A 395 -29.07 2.97 2.94
CA LEU A 395 -27.65 2.68 2.80
C LEU A 395 -27.40 1.27 2.29
N LYS A 396 -28.11 0.27 2.84
CA LYS A 396 -28.01 -1.12 2.38
C LYS A 396 -28.36 -1.25 0.90
N ASN A 397 -29.43 -0.60 0.45
CA ASN A 397 -29.81 -0.59 -0.97
C ASN A 397 -28.78 0.14 -1.86
N ALA A 398 -28.24 1.27 -1.39
CA ALA A 398 -27.17 1.99 -2.08
C ALA A 398 -25.90 1.15 -2.22
N LEU A 399 -25.50 0.43 -1.16
CA LEU A 399 -24.36 -0.48 -1.18
C LEU A 399 -24.57 -1.63 -2.17
N LYS A 400 -25.76 -2.23 -2.22
CA LYS A 400 -26.08 -3.28 -3.20
C LYS A 400 -25.95 -2.77 -4.64
N LEU A 401 -26.43 -1.55 -4.90
CA LEU A 401 -26.35 -0.91 -6.20
C LEU A 401 -24.89 -0.65 -6.61
N GLU A 402 -24.10 -0.02 -5.73
CA GLU A 402 -22.68 0.26 -6.00
C GLU A 402 -21.84 -1.02 -6.10
N CYS A 403 -22.13 -2.04 -5.29
CA CYS A 403 -21.52 -3.38 -5.43
C CYS A 403 -21.83 -3.99 -6.80
N SER A 404 -23.08 -3.94 -7.25
CA SER A 404 -23.47 -4.48 -8.56
C SER A 404 -22.78 -3.74 -9.70
N LYS A 405 -22.72 -2.41 -9.61
CA LYS A 405 -22.09 -1.53 -10.60
C LYS A 405 -20.58 -1.73 -10.72
N ARG A 406 -19.87 -1.85 -9.59
CA ARG A 406 -18.39 -1.87 -9.56
C ARG A 406 -17.81 -3.28 -9.47
N LEU A 407 -18.49 -4.19 -8.78
CA LEU A 407 -18.01 -5.55 -8.48
C LEU A 407 -18.72 -6.61 -9.33
N GLY A 408 -19.83 -6.28 -10.03
CA GLY A 408 -20.59 -7.24 -10.83
C GLY A 408 -19.81 -7.86 -11.99
N GLN A 409 -18.77 -7.19 -12.49
CA GLN A 409 -17.92 -7.66 -13.59
C GLN A 409 -16.57 -8.22 -13.11
N ILE A 410 -16.41 -8.47 -11.81
CA ILE A 410 -15.12 -8.90 -11.25
C ILE A 410 -14.65 -10.26 -11.82
N GLU A 411 -15.58 -11.16 -12.13
CA GLU A 411 -15.30 -12.46 -12.76
C GLU A 411 -14.74 -12.33 -14.18
N ASN A 412 -14.95 -11.18 -14.84
CA ASN A 412 -14.39 -10.90 -16.17
C ASN A 412 -12.95 -10.36 -16.12
N VAL A 413 -12.46 -9.95 -14.95
CA VAL A 413 -11.08 -9.53 -14.76
C VAL A 413 -10.19 -10.76 -14.76
N SER A 414 -9.46 -10.99 -15.86
CA SER A 414 -8.69 -12.23 -16.05
C SER A 414 -7.76 -12.56 -14.90
N PHE A 415 -7.08 -11.56 -14.31
CA PHE A 415 -6.15 -11.80 -13.21
C PHE A 415 -6.82 -12.38 -11.97
N PHE A 416 -7.89 -11.74 -11.47
CA PHE A 416 -8.60 -12.23 -10.30
C PHE A 416 -9.27 -13.59 -10.57
N ALA A 417 -9.86 -13.75 -11.75
CA ALA A 417 -10.53 -14.99 -12.10
C ALA A 417 -9.56 -16.18 -12.24
N ILE A 418 -8.45 -16.01 -12.97
CA ILE A 418 -7.44 -17.06 -13.10
C ILE A 418 -6.79 -17.35 -11.74
N SER A 419 -6.44 -16.32 -10.96
CA SER A 419 -5.88 -16.51 -9.62
C SER A 419 -6.82 -17.28 -8.69
N THR A 420 -8.12 -17.02 -8.75
CA THR A 420 -9.12 -17.73 -7.94
C THR A 420 -9.26 -19.19 -8.37
N ILE A 421 -9.29 -19.46 -9.68
CA ILE A 421 -9.36 -20.84 -10.21
C ILE A 421 -8.12 -21.65 -9.81
N LEU A 422 -6.95 -21.02 -9.88
CA LEU A 422 -5.68 -21.63 -9.50
C LEU A 422 -5.44 -21.60 -7.99
N ASP A 423 -6.36 -21.11 -7.17
CA ASP A 423 -6.27 -21.28 -5.72
C ASP A 423 -6.90 -22.63 -5.33
N PRO A 424 -6.13 -23.56 -4.75
CA PRO A 424 -6.62 -24.91 -4.42
C PRO A 424 -7.75 -24.89 -3.39
N ARG A 425 -7.92 -23.80 -2.64
CA ARG A 425 -8.96 -23.58 -1.63
C ARG A 425 -10.29 -23.13 -2.22
N PHE A 426 -10.31 -22.61 -3.45
CA PHE A 426 -11.50 -22.01 -4.06
C PHE A 426 -11.89 -22.67 -5.38
N LYS A 427 -10.93 -22.86 -6.29
CA LYS A 427 -11.16 -23.39 -7.63
C LYS A 427 -12.34 -22.68 -8.32
N LYS A 428 -13.42 -23.42 -8.61
CA LYS A 428 -14.64 -22.91 -9.27
C LYS A 428 -15.77 -22.50 -8.31
N MET A 429 -15.60 -22.65 -7.00
CA MET A 429 -16.71 -22.60 -6.03
C MET A 429 -17.46 -21.27 -5.99
N TYR A 430 -16.77 -20.15 -6.16
CA TYR A 430 -17.33 -18.81 -5.97
C TYR A 430 -17.79 -18.14 -7.27
N PHE A 431 -17.69 -18.82 -8.42
CA PHE A 431 -18.13 -18.30 -9.71
C PHE A 431 -19.65 -18.47 -9.86
N LYS A 432 -20.35 -17.36 -10.09
CA LYS A 432 -21.79 -17.35 -10.39
C LYS A 432 -22.06 -17.56 -11.88
N ASN A 433 -21.21 -17.01 -12.75
CA ASN A 433 -21.42 -17.07 -14.20
C ASN A 433 -20.55 -18.14 -14.86
N SER A 434 -21.17 -19.04 -15.64
CA SER A 434 -20.47 -20.08 -16.40
C SER A 434 -19.66 -19.52 -17.58
N GLY A 435 -20.10 -18.41 -18.18
CA GLY A 435 -19.44 -17.75 -19.31
C GLY A 435 -18.01 -17.30 -19.01
N PRO A 436 -17.79 -16.37 -18.04
CA PRO A 436 -16.46 -15.93 -17.63
C PRO A 436 -15.57 -17.09 -17.19
N LEU A 437 -16.11 -18.04 -16.41
CA LEU A 437 -15.38 -19.23 -15.97
C LEU A 437 -14.83 -20.03 -17.16
N SER A 438 -15.68 -20.32 -18.16
CA SER A 438 -15.26 -21.07 -19.35
C SER A 438 -14.16 -20.35 -20.14
N LYS A 439 -14.28 -19.03 -20.30
CA LYS A 439 -13.28 -18.19 -20.97
C LYS A 439 -11.93 -18.25 -20.26
N MET A 440 -11.92 -18.21 -18.93
CA MET A 440 -10.68 -18.26 -18.15
C MET A 440 -10.04 -19.65 -18.19
N LEU A 441 -10.82 -20.72 -18.16
CA LEU A 441 -10.30 -22.08 -18.32
C LEU A 441 -9.64 -22.31 -19.69
N THR A 442 -10.21 -21.74 -20.76
CA THR A 442 -9.58 -21.74 -22.09
C THR A 442 -8.26 -20.98 -22.07
N LYS A 443 -8.21 -19.80 -21.44
CA LYS A 443 -6.98 -19.01 -21.32
C LYS A 443 -5.88 -19.73 -20.53
N ILE A 444 -6.22 -20.39 -19.42
CA ILE A 444 -5.28 -21.24 -18.66
C ILE A 444 -4.79 -22.38 -19.54
N SER A 445 -5.67 -23.00 -20.32
CA SER A 445 -5.31 -24.09 -21.23
C SER A 445 -4.35 -23.65 -22.32
N GLU A 446 -4.52 -22.43 -22.85
CA GLU A 446 -3.60 -21.81 -23.82
C GLU A 446 -2.23 -21.52 -23.19
N GLU A 447 -2.19 -21.02 -21.94
CA GLU A 447 -0.91 -20.81 -21.23
C GLU A 447 -0.18 -22.12 -20.93
N ILE A 448 -0.87 -23.19 -20.54
CA ILE A 448 -0.24 -24.51 -20.34
C ILE A 448 0.43 -24.99 -21.63
N LYS A 449 -0.25 -24.83 -22.77
CA LYS A 449 0.28 -25.23 -24.09
C LYS A 449 1.50 -24.42 -24.49
N SER A 450 1.56 -23.11 -24.18
CA SER A 450 2.73 -22.29 -24.51
C SER A 450 3.97 -22.69 -23.71
N TYR A 451 3.81 -23.11 -22.45
CA TYR A 451 4.91 -23.66 -21.65
C TYR A 451 5.47 -24.97 -22.23
N GLN A 452 4.62 -25.85 -22.76
CA GLN A 452 5.05 -27.12 -23.36
C GLN A 452 5.94 -26.93 -24.61
N ILE A 453 5.55 -26.01 -25.50
CA ILE A 453 6.32 -25.68 -26.71
C ILE A 453 7.70 -25.10 -26.37
N THR A 454 7.77 -24.31 -25.29
CA THR A 454 9.02 -23.68 -24.85
C THR A 454 10.00 -24.70 -24.25
N SER A 455 9.50 -25.74 -23.56
CA SER A 455 10.36 -26.82 -23.04
C SER A 455 10.97 -27.69 -24.15
N GLU A 456 10.23 -28.01 -25.21
CA GLU A 456 10.71 -28.87 -26.31
C GLU A 456 11.81 -28.21 -27.17
N SER A 457 11.83 -26.87 -27.24
CA SER A 457 12.81 -26.12 -28.03
C SER A 457 14.18 -25.98 -27.35
N SER A 458 14.31 -26.42 -26.09
CA SER A 458 15.51 -26.21 -25.25
C SER A 458 16.39 -27.46 -25.08
N SER A 459 16.01 -28.58 -25.69
CA SER A 459 16.76 -29.84 -25.65
C SER A 459 17.42 -30.15 -26.99
N ASP A 460 18.44 -29.38 -27.37
CA ASP A 460 19.42 -29.88 -28.34
C ASP A 460 20.87 -29.45 -28.04
N SER A 461 21.77 -30.41 -28.22
CA SER A 461 23.24 -30.40 -28.11
C SER A 461 23.92 -30.52 -26.72
N SER A 462 24.23 -31.77 -26.34
CA SER A 462 25.62 -32.25 -26.17
C SER A 462 25.63 -33.75 -25.91
N GLN A 463 25.97 -34.53 -26.93
CA GLN A 463 26.16 -35.98 -26.82
C GLN A 463 27.51 -36.29 -26.19
N ASN A 464 27.49 -37.06 -25.10
CA ASN A 464 28.53 -38.04 -24.78
C ASN A 464 27.80 -39.25 -24.19
N LYS A 465 27.37 -40.19 -25.04
CA LYS A 465 26.73 -41.42 -24.60
C LYS A 465 27.79 -42.46 -24.24
N GLU A 466 28.05 -42.59 -22.95
CA GLU A 466 28.62 -43.79 -22.35
C GLU A 466 27.64 -44.96 -22.58
N TYR A 467 28.15 -46.15 -22.89
CA TYR A 467 27.32 -47.30 -23.23
C TYR A 467 26.60 -47.84 -21.98
N SER A 468 25.27 -47.75 -21.96
CA SER A 468 24.40 -48.35 -20.94
C SER A 468 23.56 -49.47 -21.55
N LEU A 469 23.46 -50.59 -20.84
CA LEU A 469 22.62 -51.76 -21.16
C LEU A 469 21.13 -51.39 -21.36
N TRP A 470 20.67 -50.29 -20.78
CA TRP A 470 19.29 -49.83 -20.81
C TRP A 470 18.99 -48.84 -21.96
N ASN A 471 19.93 -48.60 -22.88
CA ASN A 471 19.74 -47.71 -24.03
C ASN A 471 18.60 -48.14 -24.99
N ASN A 472 18.15 -49.40 -24.91
CA ASN A 472 17.02 -49.89 -25.71
C ASN A 472 15.66 -49.64 -25.03
N ASP A 473 15.62 -49.42 -23.71
CA ASP A 473 14.38 -49.11 -23.00
C ASP A 473 13.92 -47.69 -23.27
N GLU A 474 14.83 -46.72 -23.46
CA GLU A 474 14.47 -45.36 -23.91
C GLU A 474 13.71 -45.42 -25.24
N LYS A 475 14.12 -46.28 -26.18
CA LYS A 475 13.42 -46.44 -27.46
C LYS A 475 12.08 -47.16 -27.33
N ILE A 476 11.95 -48.12 -26.43
CA ILE A 476 10.69 -48.83 -26.16
C ILE A 476 9.69 -47.90 -25.44
N ILE A 477 10.16 -47.12 -24.46
CA ILE A 477 9.37 -46.11 -23.76
C ILE A 477 8.95 -45.00 -24.74
N GLN A 478 9.86 -44.50 -25.58
CA GLN A 478 9.55 -43.51 -26.63
C GLN A 478 8.58 -44.04 -27.70
N GLN A 479 8.68 -45.31 -28.08
CA GLN A 479 7.73 -45.93 -29.01
C GLN A 479 6.35 -46.15 -28.36
N SER A 480 6.31 -46.44 -27.05
CA SER A 480 5.05 -46.54 -26.28
C SER A 480 4.41 -45.17 -25.99
N SER A 481 5.20 -44.10 -25.85
CA SER A 481 4.70 -42.74 -25.67
C SER A 481 4.25 -42.12 -26.99
N HIS A 482 4.96 -42.33 -28.10
CA HIS A 482 4.55 -41.82 -29.42
C HIS A 482 3.31 -42.52 -30.00
N SER A 483 3.10 -43.81 -29.69
CA SER A 483 1.86 -44.51 -30.06
C SER A 483 0.67 -44.04 -29.20
N ARG A 484 0.90 -43.52 -27.98
CA ARG A 484 -0.11 -42.90 -27.12
C ARG A 484 -0.37 -41.43 -27.45
N GLU A 485 0.65 -40.68 -27.87
CA GLU A 485 0.57 -39.26 -28.28
C GLU A 485 -0.09 -39.06 -29.66
N ARG A 486 0.06 -40.00 -30.60
CA ARG A 486 -0.71 -39.94 -31.86
C ARG A 486 -2.21 -40.20 -31.66
N ALA A 487 -2.59 -40.86 -30.56
CA ALA A 487 -3.98 -41.15 -30.22
C ALA A 487 -4.69 -40.00 -29.44
N THR A 488 -3.96 -39.03 -28.87
CA THR A 488 -4.55 -37.90 -28.11
C THR A 488 -4.87 -36.67 -28.96
N ARG A 489 -4.84 -36.76 -30.30
CA ARG A 489 -5.19 -35.63 -31.19
C ARG A 489 -6.70 -35.27 -31.26
N LYS A 490 -7.54 -35.85 -30.40
CA LYS A 490 -8.91 -35.41 -30.14
C LYS A 490 -9.32 -35.66 -28.68
N GLU A 491 -8.57 -35.14 -27.71
CA GLU A 491 -9.21 -34.95 -26.40
C GLU A 491 -10.17 -33.77 -26.48
N ILE A 492 -11.47 -34.09 -26.51
CA ILE A 492 -12.55 -33.13 -26.28
C ILE A 492 -12.45 -32.74 -24.80
N GLY A 493 -11.59 -31.77 -24.45
CA GLY A 493 -11.36 -31.40 -23.06
C GLY A 493 -10.18 -30.44 -22.80
N TYR A 494 -10.01 -30.09 -21.53
CA TYR A 494 -8.88 -29.30 -21.02
C TYR A 494 -7.59 -30.15 -20.93
N PRO A 495 -6.39 -29.53 -20.89
CA PRO A 495 -5.14 -30.25 -20.63
C PRO A 495 -5.23 -31.13 -19.39
N SER A 496 -4.56 -32.30 -19.41
CA SER A 496 -4.65 -33.34 -18.39
C SER A 496 -4.39 -32.83 -16.96
N GLU A 497 -3.35 -32.00 -16.77
CA GLU A 497 -3.03 -31.38 -15.48
C GLU A 497 -4.20 -30.52 -14.94
N LEU A 498 -4.78 -29.67 -15.79
CA LEU A 498 -5.89 -28.79 -15.41
C LEU A 498 -7.13 -29.60 -15.06
N ASN A 499 -7.46 -30.63 -15.85
CA ASN A 499 -8.62 -31.49 -15.61
C ASN A 499 -8.49 -32.26 -14.28
N LEU A 500 -7.30 -32.81 -14.01
CA LEU A 500 -7.03 -33.54 -12.77
C LEU A 500 -7.06 -32.60 -11.55
N TYR A 501 -6.49 -31.41 -11.65
CA TYR A 501 -6.52 -30.39 -10.59
C TYR A 501 -7.96 -29.93 -10.27
N LEU A 502 -8.79 -29.68 -11.29
CA LEU A 502 -10.18 -29.26 -11.09
C LEU A 502 -11.05 -30.35 -10.44
N LYS A 503 -10.65 -31.62 -10.56
CA LYS A 503 -11.32 -32.77 -9.93
C LYS A 503 -10.77 -33.14 -8.55
N SER A 504 -9.59 -32.65 -8.18
CA SER A 504 -9.00 -32.96 -6.87
C SER A 504 -9.78 -32.28 -5.73
N ALA A 505 -9.55 -32.74 -4.50
CA ALA A 505 -10.17 -32.16 -3.31
C ALA A 505 -9.82 -30.66 -3.16
N VAL A 506 -10.70 -29.92 -2.52
CA VAL A 506 -10.49 -28.50 -2.19
C VAL A 506 -9.67 -28.41 -0.89
N GLY A 507 -8.68 -27.53 -0.87
CA GLY A 507 -7.85 -27.27 0.32
C GLY A 507 -8.62 -26.55 1.43
N ARG A 508 -8.09 -26.53 2.66
CA ARG A 508 -8.72 -25.78 3.76
C ARG A 508 -8.39 -24.30 3.65
N LEU A 509 -9.29 -23.44 4.12
CA LEU A 509 -9.09 -21.99 4.10
C LEU A 509 -7.88 -21.53 4.92
N THR A 510 -7.54 -22.27 5.97
CA THR A 510 -6.39 -22.01 6.87
C THR A 510 -5.05 -22.39 6.26
N ASP A 511 -5.03 -23.18 5.18
CA ASP A 511 -3.79 -23.63 4.56
C ASP A 511 -3.21 -22.51 3.70
N ASN A 512 -1.87 -22.42 3.64
CA ASN A 512 -1.20 -21.45 2.79
C ASN A 512 -1.10 -21.99 1.35
N GLN A 513 -1.65 -21.23 0.41
CA GLN A 513 -1.76 -21.61 -1.00
C GLN A 513 -0.44 -21.86 -1.72
N LEU A 514 0.66 -21.19 -1.33
CA LEU A 514 1.96 -21.39 -1.97
C LEU A 514 2.56 -22.74 -1.57
N PHE A 515 2.41 -23.11 -0.29
CA PHE A 515 2.81 -24.43 0.19
C PHE A 515 1.98 -25.54 -0.48
N LEU A 516 0.67 -25.34 -0.63
CA LEU A 516 -0.17 -26.30 -1.37
C LEU A 516 0.33 -26.51 -2.81
N TRP A 517 0.69 -25.44 -3.52
CA TRP A 517 1.26 -25.57 -4.86
C TRP A 517 2.66 -26.19 -4.88
N ASN A 518 3.47 -25.96 -3.86
CA ASN A 518 4.76 -26.61 -3.72
C ASN A 518 4.58 -28.13 -3.57
N ASP A 519 3.68 -28.57 -2.70
CA ASP A 519 3.40 -30.01 -2.50
C ASP A 519 2.83 -30.66 -3.77
N MET A 520 1.98 -29.94 -4.48
CA MET A 520 1.34 -30.39 -5.72
C MET A 520 2.22 -30.22 -6.97
N SER A 521 3.39 -29.60 -6.87
CA SER A 521 4.24 -29.26 -8.01
C SER A 521 4.77 -30.50 -8.75
N THR A 522 4.93 -31.61 -8.03
CA THR A 522 5.33 -32.92 -8.58
C THR A 522 4.26 -33.52 -9.48
N VAL A 523 2.98 -33.32 -9.13
CA VAL A 523 1.83 -33.84 -9.88
C VAL A 523 1.42 -32.90 -11.00
N TYR A 524 1.60 -31.59 -10.83
CA TYR A 524 1.25 -30.57 -11.81
C TYR A 524 2.43 -29.62 -12.10
N PRO A 525 3.49 -30.09 -12.77
CA PRO A 525 4.72 -29.33 -12.97
C PRO A 525 4.57 -28.09 -13.85
N ILE A 526 3.63 -28.08 -14.80
CA ILE A 526 3.38 -26.93 -15.66
C ILE A 526 2.36 -26.00 -15.01
N LEU A 527 1.26 -26.57 -14.49
CA LEU A 527 0.20 -25.80 -13.87
C LEU A 527 0.69 -25.07 -12.60
N SER A 528 1.60 -25.65 -11.83
CA SER A 528 2.19 -24.98 -10.67
C SER A 528 2.96 -23.72 -11.06
N LYS A 529 3.68 -23.72 -12.19
CA LYS A 529 4.35 -22.51 -12.72
C LYS A 529 3.34 -21.44 -13.13
N VAL A 530 2.27 -21.85 -13.82
CA VAL A 530 1.18 -20.94 -14.19
C VAL A 530 0.50 -20.38 -12.94
N ALA A 531 0.23 -21.22 -11.93
CA ALA A 531 -0.39 -20.79 -10.67
C ALA A 531 0.48 -19.78 -9.93
N LEU A 532 1.79 -20.04 -9.79
CA LEU A 532 2.71 -19.12 -9.13
C LEU A 532 2.75 -17.74 -9.79
N LYS A 533 2.69 -17.67 -11.13
CA LYS A 533 2.62 -16.41 -11.90
C LYS A 533 1.40 -15.56 -11.55
N TYR A 534 0.24 -16.17 -11.36
CA TYR A 534 -1.00 -15.44 -11.04
C TYR A 534 -1.14 -15.17 -9.54
N LEU A 535 -0.81 -16.16 -8.70
CA LEU A 535 -0.90 -16.05 -7.25
C LEU A 535 0.15 -15.09 -6.68
N SER A 536 1.26 -14.80 -7.35
CA SER A 536 2.20 -13.78 -6.86
C SER A 536 1.70 -12.34 -7.04
N THR A 537 0.60 -12.13 -7.75
CA THR A 537 0.05 -10.80 -8.02
C THR A 537 -0.78 -10.31 -6.82
N VAL A 538 -0.60 -9.06 -6.42
CA VAL A 538 -1.42 -8.43 -5.36
C VAL A 538 -2.70 -7.80 -5.93
N ALA A 539 -3.75 -7.73 -5.12
CA ALA A 539 -4.99 -7.07 -5.47
C ALA A 539 -5.03 -5.57 -5.09
N THR A 540 -4.03 -5.08 -4.36
CA THR A 540 -4.04 -3.74 -3.76
C THR A 540 -2.76 -2.96 -4.03
N SER A 541 -2.87 -1.63 -4.18
CA SER A 541 -1.76 -0.68 -4.24
C SER A 541 -1.34 -0.15 -2.85
N VAL A 542 -2.06 -0.54 -1.78
CA VAL A 542 -1.88 -0.04 -0.41
C VAL A 542 -0.43 -0.11 0.11
N PRO A 543 0.38 -1.13 -0.20
CA PRO A 543 1.77 -1.14 0.23
C PRO A 543 2.59 0.06 -0.29
N SER A 544 2.39 0.48 -1.55
CA SER A 544 3.14 1.62 -2.09
C SER A 544 2.72 2.94 -1.43
N GLU A 545 1.46 3.08 -1.03
CA GLU A 545 0.96 4.28 -0.35
C GLU A 545 1.50 4.41 1.08
N ARG A 546 1.63 3.29 1.82
CA ARG A 546 2.33 3.24 3.11
C ARG A 546 3.76 3.76 2.99
N LEU A 547 4.41 3.43 1.88
CA LEU A 547 5.75 3.90 1.56
C LEU A 547 5.80 5.41 1.39
N PHE A 548 4.84 5.99 0.67
CA PHE A 548 4.77 7.45 0.46
C PHE A 548 4.49 8.20 1.76
N SER A 549 3.62 7.68 2.63
CA SER A 549 3.40 8.25 3.98
C SER A 549 4.70 8.26 4.79
N LYS A 550 5.43 7.15 4.80
CA LYS A 550 6.71 6.99 5.52
C LYS A 550 7.82 7.84 4.92
N ALA A 551 7.94 7.87 3.59
CA ALA A 551 8.88 8.72 2.87
C ALA A 551 8.60 10.20 3.17
N GLY A 552 7.33 10.58 3.25
CA GLY A 552 6.89 11.91 3.68
C GLY A 552 7.39 12.27 5.08
N LEU A 553 7.30 11.35 6.06
CA LEU A 553 7.83 11.56 7.42
C LEU A 553 9.36 11.71 7.43
N ILE A 554 10.08 10.86 6.68
CA ILE A 554 11.54 10.92 6.57
C ILE A 554 11.99 12.25 5.95
N MET A 555 11.30 12.71 4.91
CA MET A 555 11.59 13.97 4.21
C MET A 555 11.22 15.21 5.03
N SER A 556 10.09 15.20 5.74
CA SER A 556 9.52 16.39 6.38
C SER A 556 9.93 16.58 7.85
N GLN A 557 10.02 15.52 8.65
CA GLN A 557 10.16 15.64 10.11
C GLN A 557 11.54 15.24 10.66
N GLN A 558 12.23 14.29 10.04
CA GLN A 558 13.49 13.76 10.61
C GLN A 558 14.76 14.20 9.88
N ARG A 559 14.72 14.48 8.55
CA ARG A 559 15.92 14.82 7.76
C ARG A 559 15.61 15.70 6.53
N SER A 560 15.50 17.00 6.72
CA SER A 560 15.23 18.02 5.67
C SER A 560 16.31 18.18 4.58
N ARG A 561 17.34 17.32 4.54
CA ARG A 561 18.49 17.40 3.61
C ARG A 561 18.84 16.08 2.90
N LEU A 562 17.99 15.06 2.97
CA LEU A 562 18.19 13.82 2.21
C LEU A 562 17.97 14.08 0.71
N THR A 563 18.91 13.66 -0.13
CA THR A 563 18.71 13.65 -1.59
C THR A 563 17.78 12.50 -1.97
N ILE A 564 17.00 12.68 -3.04
CA ILE A 564 16.07 11.65 -3.56
C ILE A 564 16.79 10.30 -3.80
N LYS A 565 18.03 10.35 -4.30
CA LYS A 565 18.84 9.15 -4.52
C LYS A 565 19.12 8.39 -3.21
N LYS A 566 19.47 9.10 -2.13
CA LYS A 566 19.74 8.48 -0.82
C LYS A 566 18.45 8.00 -0.15
N LEU A 567 17.34 8.72 -0.33
CA LEU A 567 16.02 8.28 0.12
C LEU A 567 15.64 6.95 -0.54
N ASN A 568 15.82 6.82 -1.86
CA ASN A 568 15.55 5.58 -2.59
C ASN A 568 16.41 4.41 -2.11
N MET A 569 17.71 4.63 -1.89
CA MET A 569 18.59 3.61 -1.35
C MET A 569 18.14 3.15 0.04
N GLN A 570 17.76 4.09 0.92
CA GLN A 570 17.32 3.77 2.27
C GLN A 570 15.99 3.01 2.26
N LEU A 571 15.01 3.45 1.46
CA LEU A 571 13.72 2.77 1.33
C LEU A 571 13.87 1.38 0.68
N PHE A 572 14.77 1.23 -0.29
CA PHE A 572 15.06 -0.07 -0.91
C PHE A 572 15.65 -1.05 0.09
N LEU A 573 16.72 -0.67 0.80
CA LEU A 573 17.34 -1.52 1.81
C LEU A 573 16.33 -1.92 2.89
N GLN A 574 15.46 -1.01 3.31
CA GLN A 574 14.37 -1.32 4.26
C GLN A 574 13.31 -2.28 3.72
N SER A 575 13.14 -2.39 2.39
CA SER A 575 12.15 -3.29 1.77
C SER A 575 12.64 -4.72 1.58
N VAL A 576 13.94 -4.96 1.73
CA VAL A 576 14.59 -6.25 1.48
C VAL A 576 14.93 -6.93 2.81
N ASP A 577 14.68 -8.24 2.90
CA ASP A 577 14.99 -9.07 4.08
C ASP A 577 16.47 -8.94 4.48
N GLU A 578 16.75 -8.89 5.80
CA GLU A 578 18.11 -8.76 6.35
C GLU A 578 19.03 -9.88 5.83
N SER A 579 18.49 -11.04 5.48
CA SER A 579 19.24 -12.17 4.90
C SER A 579 19.96 -11.82 3.59
N PHE A 580 19.47 -10.84 2.83
CA PHE A 580 20.06 -10.43 1.55
C PHE A 580 21.12 -9.34 1.69
N TRP A 581 21.41 -8.87 2.89
CA TRP A 581 22.31 -7.73 3.09
C TRP A 581 23.79 -8.14 3.08
N GLU A 582 24.09 -9.46 3.06
CA GLU A 582 25.46 -10.01 3.09
C GLU A 582 26.37 -9.32 4.14
N LEU A 583 25.81 -9.04 5.33
CA LEU A 583 26.47 -8.29 6.42
C LEU A 583 27.49 -9.10 7.22
#